data_AF-A0A2W7QI30-F1
#
_entry.id   AF-A0A2W7QI30-F1
#
_cell.length_a   1.000
_cell.length_b   1.000
_cell.length_c   1.000
_cell.angle_alpha   90.00
_cell.angle_beta   90.00
_cell.angle_gamma   90.00
#
_symmetry.space_group_name_H-M   'P 1'
#
loop_
_entity.id
_entity.type
_entity.pdbx_description
1 polymer ?
#
loop_
_entity_poly.entity_id
_entity_poly.type
_entity_poly.pdbx_seq_one_letter_code
_entity_poly.pdbx_strand_id
1 'polypeptide(L)'
;MGDFILWDDELSGLGLRHRFGRQTWIVQARIGGTSVRRSLGAAPTLTREAARRAAAAILETLRAERASATCPATTIASFAERWLADCAGQWKARTHRAHTRGVRNHILPRLGARPVAAITAEEVADWFAALPCAPGTSTRLLAVLSGMMRHAELTGLRPPGTNPCAGMRRKASGFTATVLRAKDYARLGRALDARADTAPMLTALIRFLALTGCRRGEALALRWDWIDGTRAALPDAKAGPRSIWLGTPALELLASLHRTSDLVFCENDKPLRASALDKLWREIRTELRLGDLRLHDLRHSFATTAVSAGEPLRTVGGLLGHSDLAITEGYTHLADDTLRKAAESVGAFLSATLEGKERTVAPPAKPAAAQRRQRAPQPSAGSTRTGMPAALVQGFARSRLLLPAYCAAHGLDPVLFRRALTAENKRRERRAGK
;
A
#
# COMPACT_ATOMS: atom_id res chain seq x y z
N MET A 1 42.39 53.84 -17.00
CA MET A 1 41.32 53.74 -15.98
C MET A 1 40.27 52.76 -16.48
N GLY A 2 40.24 51.54 -15.92
CA GLY A 2 39.33 50.47 -16.36
C GLY A 2 37.90 50.60 -15.81
N ASP A 3 36.93 50.01 -16.51
CA ASP A 3 35.56 49.81 -16.00
C ASP A 3 35.57 48.58 -15.08
N PHE A 4 35.40 48.79 -13.78
CA PHE A 4 35.36 47.69 -12.79
C PHE A 4 34.21 47.88 -11.80
N ILE A 5 33.77 46.77 -11.22
CA ILE A 5 32.65 46.74 -10.27
C ILE A 5 33.16 46.18 -8.95
N LEU A 6 32.98 46.95 -7.88
CA LEU A 6 33.20 46.52 -6.50
C LEU A 6 31.88 46.02 -5.93
N TRP A 7 31.77 44.73 -5.68
CA TRP A 7 30.56 44.13 -5.12
C TRP A 7 30.48 44.40 -3.62
N ASP A 8 29.27 44.62 -3.11
CA ASP A 8 29.03 44.75 -1.68
C ASP A 8 29.20 43.38 -1.00
N ASP A 9 29.74 43.41 0.21
CA ASP A 9 30.01 42.25 1.07
C ASP A 9 28.75 41.70 1.74
N GLU A 10 27.78 42.56 2.08
CA GLU A 10 26.57 42.18 2.80
C GLU A 10 25.40 41.83 1.87
N LEU A 11 25.22 42.54 0.75
CA LEU A 11 24.10 42.31 -0.18
C LEU A 11 24.56 41.77 -1.54
N SER A 12 24.43 40.46 -1.72
CA SER A 12 24.74 39.78 -2.99
C SER A 12 23.93 40.38 -4.16
N GLY A 13 24.64 40.91 -5.16
CA GLY A 13 24.03 41.53 -6.35
C GLY A 13 24.01 43.06 -6.33
N LEU A 14 24.37 43.71 -5.21
CA LEU A 14 24.67 45.13 -5.18
C LEU A 14 26.16 45.36 -5.49
N GLY A 15 26.47 46.33 -6.35
CA GLY A 15 27.84 46.71 -6.63
C GLY A 15 28.00 48.19 -6.93
N LEU A 16 29.19 48.71 -6.67
CA LEU A 16 29.62 50.05 -7.05
C LEU A 16 30.45 49.94 -8.34
N ARG A 17 29.91 50.49 -9.43
CA ARG A 17 30.59 50.51 -10.73
C ARG A 17 31.41 51.79 -10.86
N HIS A 18 32.68 51.64 -11.22
CA HIS A 18 33.58 52.74 -11.55
C HIS A 18 33.79 52.81 -13.06
N ARG A 19 33.35 53.89 -13.71
CA ARG A 19 33.49 54.08 -15.15
C ARG A 19 33.79 55.53 -15.48
N PHE A 20 34.88 55.79 -16.21
CA PHE A 20 35.31 57.14 -16.61
C PHE A 20 35.32 58.15 -15.44
N GLY A 21 35.86 57.75 -14.30
CA GLY A 21 35.95 58.59 -13.09
C GLY A 21 34.63 58.78 -12.32
N ARG A 22 33.52 58.21 -12.79
CA ARG A 22 32.21 58.26 -12.12
C ARG A 22 31.92 56.97 -11.37
N GLN A 23 31.39 57.11 -10.16
CA GLN A 23 30.97 56.00 -9.30
C GLN A 23 29.43 55.93 -9.25
N THR A 24 28.88 54.77 -9.62
CA THR A 24 27.42 54.57 -9.67
C THR A 24 27.04 53.25 -9.01
N TRP A 25 26.08 53.28 -8.10
CA TRP A 25 25.51 52.10 -7.49
C TRP A 25 24.64 51.35 -8.50
N ILE A 26 24.87 50.06 -8.64
CA ILE A 26 24.12 49.17 -9.53
C ILE A 26 23.62 47.95 -8.76
N VAL A 27 22.45 47.45 -9.14
CA VAL A 27 21.96 46.14 -8.72
C VAL A 27 21.87 45.22 -9.94
N GLN A 28 22.38 44.01 -9.80
CA GLN A 28 22.40 43.00 -10.85
C GLN A 28 21.81 41.70 -10.33
N ALA A 29 20.79 41.20 -11.04
CA ALA A 29 20.10 39.95 -10.72
C ALA A 29 19.93 39.10 -11.99
N ARG A 30 19.79 37.78 -11.81
CA ARG A 30 19.57 36.84 -12.91
C ARG A 30 18.10 36.42 -12.96
N ILE A 31 17.42 36.70 -14.08
CA ILE A 31 16.00 36.39 -14.31
C ILE A 31 15.91 35.59 -15.61
N GLY A 32 15.36 34.38 -15.55
CA GLY A 32 15.18 33.52 -16.74
C GLY A 32 16.47 33.19 -17.51
N GLY A 33 17.64 33.19 -16.85
CA GLY A 33 18.94 32.99 -17.47
C GLY A 33 19.66 34.27 -17.93
N THR A 34 18.93 35.38 -18.07
CA THR A 34 19.45 36.69 -18.49
C THR A 34 19.86 37.53 -17.28
N SER A 35 21.00 38.21 -17.35
CA SER A 35 21.44 39.15 -16.31
C SER A 35 20.79 40.51 -16.53
N VAL A 36 19.90 40.91 -15.62
CA VAL A 36 19.27 42.23 -15.62
C VAL A 36 20.04 43.13 -14.66
N ARG A 37 20.49 44.29 -15.15
CA ARG A 37 21.22 45.29 -14.37
C ARG A 37 20.40 46.58 -14.31
N ARG A 38 20.22 47.14 -13.12
CA ARG A 38 19.57 48.43 -12.88
C ARG A 38 20.52 49.37 -12.15
N SER A 39 20.48 50.65 -12.50
CA SER A 39 21.28 51.69 -11.86
C SER A 39 20.47 52.33 -10.73
N LEU A 40 21.05 52.46 -9.55
CA LEU A 40 20.42 53.00 -8.33
C LEU A 40 20.73 54.50 -8.14
N GLY A 41 21.84 54.99 -8.71
CA GLY A 41 22.23 56.41 -8.62
C GLY A 41 23.73 56.61 -8.45
N ALA A 42 24.19 57.87 -8.50
CA ALA A 42 25.60 58.21 -8.29
C ALA A 42 25.99 58.10 -6.81
N ALA A 43 27.20 57.62 -6.54
CA ALA A 43 27.71 57.42 -5.18
C ALA A 43 27.77 58.69 -4.30
N PRO A 44 28.08 59.90 -4.82
CA PRO A 44 28.12 61.11 -3.99
C PRO A 44 26.77 61.50 -3.41
N THR A 45 25.68 61.10 -4.07
CA THR A 45 24.30 61.43 -3.71
C THR A 45 23.58 60.34 -2.93
N LEU A 46 24.10 59.11 -2.93
CA LEU A 46 23.43 57.94 -2.36
C LEU A 46 24.39 57.22 -1.40
N THR A 47 24.08 57.32 -0.10
CA THR A 47 24.85 56.61 0.93
C THR A 47 24.76 55.10 0.73
N ARG A 48 25.77 54.36 1.22
CA ARG A 48 25.83 52.89 1.12
C ARG A 48 24.57 52.22 1.69
N GLU A 49 24.08 52.70 2.83
CA GLU A 49 22.86 52.17 3.47
C GLU A 49 21.59 52.45 2.65
N ALA A 50 21.47 53.65 2.08
CA ALA A 50 20.35 53.99 1.20
C ALA A 50 20.37 53.15 -0.08
N ALA A 51 21.57 52.90 -0.63
CA ALA A 51 21.77 52.01 -1.77
C ALA A 51 21.37 50.55 -1.44
N ARG A 52 21.71 50.05 -0.25
CA ARG A 52 21.28 48.71 0.22
C ARG A 52 19.76 48.59 0.33
N ARG A 53 19.08 49.58 0.92
CA ARG A 53 17.60 49.57 1.03
C ARG A 53 16.93 49.59 -0.35
N ALA A 54 17.40 50.46 -1.25
CA ALA A 54 16.87 50.54 -2.62
C ALA A 54 17.14 49.26 -3.42
N ALA A 55 18.33 48.67 -3.29
CA ALA A 55 18.69 47.41 -3.92
C ALA A 55 17.84 46.25 -3.40
N ALA A 56 17.61 46.16 -2.08
CA ALA A 56 16.77 45.12 -1.48
C ALA A 56 15.33 45.19 -2.00
N ALA A 57 14.75 46.40 -2.08
CA ALA A 57 13.41 46.61 -2.64
C ALA A 57 13.32 46.14 -4.10
N ILE A 58 14.30 46.51 -4.93
CA ILE A 58 14.33 46.09 -6.34
C ILE A 58 14.56 44.59 -6.48
N LEU A 59 15.41 43.97 -5.66
CA LEU A 59 15.62 42.52 -5.67
C LEU A 59 14.35 41.76 -5.28
N GLU A 60 13.56 42.25 -4.33
CA GLU A 60 12.26 41.68 -3.98
C GLU A 60 11.24 41.82 -5.11
N THR A 61 11.15 42.98 -5.75
CA THR A 61 10.28 43.17 -6.93
C THR A 61 10.68 42.22 -8.06
N LEU A 62 11.98 42.10 -8.36
CA LEU A 62 12.49 41.21 -9.41
C LEU A 62 12.29 39.71 -9.06
N ARG A 63 12.30 39.34 -7.77
CA ARG A 63 11.94 37.99 -7.31
C ARG A 63 10.45 37.71 -7.52
N ALA A 64 9.59 38.67 -7.19
CA ALA A 64 8.14 38.58 -7.42
C ALA A 64 7.81 38.51 -8.92
N GLU A 65 8.47 39.33 -9.75
CA GLU A 65 8.33 39.28 -11.20
C GLU A 65 8.81 37.96 -11.79
N ARG A 66 9.90 37.38 -11.28
CA ARG A 66 10.37 36.04 -11.66
C ARG A 66 9.36 34.94 -11.29
N ALA A 67 8.71 35.05 -10.13
CA ALA A 67 7.64 34.14 -9.74
C ALA A 67 6.40 34.26 -10.66
N SER A 68 6.12 35.47 -11.16
CA SER A 68 5.01 35.75 -12.07
C SER A 68 5.29 35.39 -13.54
N ALA A 69 6.54 35.52 -14.00
CA ALA A 69 6.93 35.43 -15.41
C ALA A 69 7.30 34.02 -15.91
N THR A 70 7.16 32.97 -15.10
CA THR A 70 7.51 31.61 -15.53
C THR A 70 6.29 30.83 -16.01
N CYS A 71 6.21 30.67 -17.34
CA CYS A 71 5.38 29.76 -18.17
C CYS A 71 3.94 30.19 -18.54
N PRO A 72 3.53 29.97 -19.82
CA PRO A 72 2.13 30.10 -20.23
C PRO A 72 1.30 29.18 -19.35
N ALA A 73 0.26 29.74 -18.71
CA ALA A 73 -0.46 29.16 -17.59
C ALA A 73 -1.00 27.76 -17.90
N THR A 74 -0.19 26.73 -17.68
CA THR A 74 -0.61 25.34 -17.83
C THR A 74 -1.74 25.14 -16.82
N THR A 75 -2.95 24.91 -17.35
CA THR A 75 -4.14 24.73 -16.53
C THR A 75 -4.13 23.35 -15.91
N ILE A 76 -4.85 23.20 -14.79
CA ILE A 76 -5.02 21.89 -14.15
C ILE A 76 -5.65 20.89 -15.11
N ALA A 77 -6.54 21.32 -16.01
CA ALA A 77 -7.14 20.44 -17.02
C ALA A 77 -6.09 19.85 -17.97
N SER A 78 -5.27 20.70 -18.61
CA SER A 78 -4.22 20.22 -19.53
C SER A 78 -3.19 19.36 -18.81
N PHE A 79 -2.81 19.75 -17.58
CA PHE A 79 -1.85 19.01 -16.79
C PHE A 79 -2.39 17.65 -16.31
N ALA A 80 -3.67 17.57 -15.95
CA ALA A 80 -4.27 16.34 -15.46
C ALA A 80 -4.28 15.23 -16.52
N GLU A 81 -4.54 15.57 -17.78
CA GLU A 81 -4.49 14.61 -18.89
C GLU A 81 -3.08 14.05 -19.07
N ARG A 82 -2.06 14.92 -19.09
CA ARG A 82 -0.66 14.52 -19.17
C ARG A 82 -0.25 13.64 -18.00
N TRP A 83 -0.56 14.05 -16.77
CA TRP A 83 -0.25 13.30 -15.56
C TRP A 83 -0.89 11.91 -15.54
N LEU A 84 -2.16 11.80 -15.96
CA LEU A 84 -2.85 10.52 -16.05
C LEU A 84 -2.21 9.60 -17.11
N ALA A 85 -1.68 10.15 -18.20
CA ALA A 85 -0.95 9.38 -19.20
C ALA A 85 0.40 8.89 -18.65
N ASP A 86 1.17 9.78 -18.01
CA ASP A 86 2.48 9.46 -17.42
C ASP A 86 2.39 8.37 -16.34
N CYS A 87 1.31 8.40 -15.54
CA CYS A 87 1.08 7.40 -14.49
C CYS A 87 0.39 6.11 -14.97
N ALA A 88 -0.06 6.02 -16.23
CA ALA A 88 -0.84 4.88 -16.71
C ALA A 88 -0.08 3.55 -16.62
N GLY A 89 1.24 3.57 -16.87
CA GLY A 89 2.09 2.37 -16.79
C GLY A 89 2.45 1.94 -15.36
N GLN A 90 2.27 2.81 -14.36
CA GLN A 90 2.64 2.54 -12.97
C GLN A 90 1.49 1.93 -12.17
N TRP A 91 0.25 2.11 -12.62
CA TRP A 91 -0.95 1.68 -11.91
C TRP A 91 -1.64 0.51 -12.60
N LYS A 92 -2.27 -0.35 -11.79
CA LYS A 92 -3.23 -1.32 -12.33
C LYS A 92 -4.35 -0.58 -13.08
N ALA A 93 -4.82 -1.15 -14.19
CA ALA A 93 -5.84 -0.54 -15.04
C ALA A 93 -7.11 -0.08 -14.28
N ARG A 94 -7.51 -0.81 -13.23
CA ARG A 94 -8.64 -0.42 -12.36
C ARG A 94 -8.36 0.87 -11.57
N THR A 95 -7.14 1.00 -11.04
CA THR A 95 -6.71 2.19 -10.28
C THR A 95 -6.65 3.40 -11.21
N HIS A 96 -6.06 3.24 -12.39
CA HIS A 96 -6.02 4.29 -13.42
C HIS A 96 -7.41 4.76 -13.82
N ARG A 97 -8.35 3.84 -14.12
CA ARG A 97 -9.75 4.18 -14.39
C ARG A 97 -10.42 4.92 -13.23
N ALA A 98 -10.17 4.50 -12.00
CA ALA A 98 -10.74 5.14 -10.81
C ALA A 98 -10.21 6.56 -10.61
N HIS A 99 -8.91 6.79 -10.80
CA HIS A 99 -8.28 8.11 -10.73
C HIS A 99 -8.76 9.01 -11.86
N THR A 100 -8.78 8.52 -13.10
CA THR A 100 -9.29 9.25 -14.27
C THR A 100 -10.72 9.72 -14.04
N ARG A 101 -11.61 8.84 -13.56
CA ARG A 101 -12.99 9.22 -13.22
C ARG A 101 -13.04 10.25 -12.10
N GLY A 102 -12.22 10.09 -11.07
CA GLY A 102 -12.16 11.02 -9.94
C GLY A 102 -11.73 12.43 -10.38
N VAL A 103 -10.71 12.50 -11.23
CA VAL A 103 -10.22 13.73 -11.84
C VAL A 103 -11.33 14.39 -12.66
N ARG A 104 -11.90 13.66 -13.62
CA ARG A 104 -12.92 14.17 -14.54
C ARG A 104 -14.18 14.67 -13.84
N ASN A 105 -14.66 13.93 -12.85
CA ASN A 105 -15.97 14.20 -12.25
C ASN A 105 -15.91 15.15 -11.05
N HIS A 106 -14.75 15.27 -10.38
CA HIS A 106 -14.66 16.01 -9.12
C HIS A 106 -13.58 17.08 -9.10
N ILE A 107 -12.45 16.91 -9.80
CA ILE A 107 -11.36 17.89 -9.80
C ILE A 107 -11.57 18.91 -10.93
N LEU A 108 -11.68 18.44 -12.17
CA LEU A 108 -11.76 19.30 -13.35
C LEU A 108 -12.95 20.29 -13.34
N PRO A 109 -14.17 19.92 -12.90
CA PRO A 109 -15.30 20.84 -12.97
C PRO A 109 -15.12 22.13 -12.18
N ARG A 110 -14.31 22.11 -11.11
CA ARG A 110 -14.11 23.27 -10.22
C ARG A 110 -12.72 23.86 -10.32
N LEU A 111 -11.70 23.03 -10.49
CA LEU A 111 -10.29 23.47 -10.49
C LEU A 111 -9.66 23.44 -11.88
N GLY A 112 -10.30 22.85 -12.90
CA GLY A 112 -9.68 22.58 -14.19
C GLY A 112 -9.14 23.81 -14.92
N ALA A 113 -9.84 24.93 -14.87
CA ALA A 113 -9.42 26.18 -15.51
C ALA A 113 -8.30 26.92 -14.77
N ARG A 114 -8.01 26.55 -13.51
CA ARG A 114 -7.01 27.25 -12.69
C ARG A 114 -5.60 26.91 -13.17
N PRO A 115 -4.68 27.89 -13.21
CA PRO A 115 -3.27 27.62 -13.48
C PRO A 115 -2.66 26.74 -12.38
N VAL A 116 -1.86 25.75 -12.79
CA VAL A 116 -1.19 24.84 -11.87
C VAL A 116 -0.30 25.58 -10.87
N ALA A 117 0.33 26.69 -11.26
CA ALA A 117 1.17 27.50 -10.36
C ALA A 117 0.35 28.40 -9.41
N ALA A 118 -0.87 28.78 -9.77
CA ALA A 118 -1.65 29.80 -9.06
C ALA A 118 -2.65 29.23 -8.05
N ILE A 119 -2.95 27.92 -8.10
CA ILE A 119 -3.88 27.31 -7.15
C ILE A 119 -3.36 27.40 -5.71
N THR A 120 -4.21 27.90 -4.81
CA THR A 120 -3.87 28.10 -3.38
C THR A 120 -4.41 26.98 -2.50
N ALA A 121 -3.91 26.91 -1.25
CA ALA A 121 -4.42 25.96 -0.26
C ALA A 121 -5.88 26.26 0.14
N GLU A 122 -6.28 27.53 0.14
CA GLU A 122 -7.64 27.96 0.44
C GLU A 122 -8.63 27.46 -0.62
N GLU A 123 -8.31 27.65 -1.91
CA GLU A 123 -9.14 27.15 -3.02
C GLU A 123 -9.32 25.63 -2.96
N VAL A 124 -8.27 24.89 -2.57
CA VAL A 124 -8.34 23.44 -2.41
C VAL A 124 -9.15 23.06 -1.17
N ALA A 125 -9.07 23.82 -0.08
CA ALA A 125 -9.87 23.57 1.12
C ALA A 125 -11.36 23.76 0.84
N ASP A 126 -11.73 24.82 0.14
CA ASP A 126 -13.11 25.10 -0.29
C ASP A 126 -13.65 24.02 -1.23
N TRP A 127 -12.82 23.61 -2.20
CA TRP A 127 -13.14 22.48 -3.07
C TRP A 127 -13.37 21.21 -2.26
N PHE A 128 -12.48 20.88 -1.33
CA PHE A 128 -12.54 19.67 -0.52
C PHE A 128 -13.74 19.66 0.44
N ALA A 129 -14.10 20.81 1.02
CA ALA A 129 -15.26 20.99 1.86
C ALA A 129 -16.55 20.71 1.06
N ALA A 130 -16.66 21.28 -0.14
CA ALA A 130 -17.84 21.21 -0.99
C ALA A 130 -18.03 19.89 -1.77
N LEU A 131 -17.12 18.92 -1.66
CA LEU A 131 -17.27 17.63 -2.35
C LEU A 131 -18.54 16.88 -1.86
N PRO A 132 -19.48 16.52 -2.76
CA PRO A 132 -20.70 15.79 -2.42
C PRO A 132 -20.42 14.27 -2.30
N CYS A 133 -19.36 13.92 -1.56
CA CYS A 133 -18.81 12.58 -1.49
C CYS A 133 -18.63 12.13 -0.04
N ALA A 134 -18.80 10.83 0.20
CA ALA A 134 -18.50 10.23 1.50
C ALA A 134 -17.04 10.56 1.94
N PRO A 135 -16.76 10.71 3.26
CA PRO A 135 -15.46 11.12 3.78
C PRO A 135 -14.25 10.38 3.20
N GLY A 136 -14.36 9.06 3.05
CA GLY A 136 -13.30 8.23 2.47
C GLY A 136 -13.07 8.46 0.97
N THR A 137 -14.13 8.77 0.22
CA THR A 137 -14.03 9.12 -1.21
C THR A 137 -13.40 10.50 -1.36
N SER A 138 -13.85 11.48 -0.59
CA SER A 138 -13.29 12.84 -0.56
C SER A 138 -11.80 12.81 -0.23
N THR A 139 -11.41 12.08 0.82
CA THR A 139 -10.00 11.91 1.21
C THR A 139 -9.15 11.27 0.11
N ARG A 140 -9.72 10.33 -0.65
CA ARG A 140 -9.03 9.73 -1.81
C ARG A 140 -8.85 10.73 -2.95
N LEU A 141 -9.84 11.58 -3.21
CA LEU A 141 -9.75 12.64 -4.22
C LEU A 141 -8.68 13.66 -3.84
N LEU A 142 -8.60 14.05 -2.56
CA LEU A 142 -7.53 14.90 -2.06
C LEU A 142 -6.15 14.27 -2.26
N ALA A 143 -6.01 12.95 -2.03
CA ALA A 143 -4.75 12.25 -2.29
C ALA A 143 -4.37 12.23 -3.79
N VAL A 144 -5.36 12.10 -4.69
CA VAL A 144 -5.14 12.19 -6.14
C VAL A 144 -4.66 13.59 -6.52
N LEU A 145 -5.33 14.64 -6.05
CA LEU A 145 -4.93 16.03 -6.31
C LEU A 145 -3.55 16.33 -5.73
N SER A 146 -3.26 15.88 -4.51
CA SER A 146 -1.93 16.01 -3.90
C SER A 146 -0.85 15.31 -4.72
N GLY A 147 -1.14 14.14 -5.29
CA GLY A 147 -0.25 13.42 -6.20
C GLY A 147 0.01 14.18 -7.52
N MET A 148 -1.03 14.80 -8.09
CA MET A 148 -0.89 15.69 -9.25
C MET A 148 0.03 16.87 -8.91
N MET A 149 -0.23 17.56 -7.80
CA MET A 149 0.55 18.74 -7.40
C MET A 149 2.01 18.39 -7.10
N ARG A 150 2.27 17.22 -6.50
CA ARG A 150 3.64 16.73 -6.31
C ARG A 150 4.35 16.45 -7.64
N HIS A 151 3.63 15.90 -8.62
CA HIS A 151 4.20 15.73 -9.96
C HIS A 151 4.45 17.07 -10.66
N ALA A 152 3.62 18.08 -10.40
CA ALA A 152 3.84 19.44 -10.90
C ALA A 152 5.10 20.08 -10.28
N GLU A 153 5.39 19.83 -9.01
CA GLU A 153 6.66 20.24 -8.37
C GLU A 153 7.86 19.57 -9.04
N LEU A 154 7.77 18.27 -9.32
CA LEU A 154 8.84 17.49 -9.94
C LEU A 154 9.13 17.92 -11.39
N THR A 155 8.10 18.32 -12.13
CA THR A 155 8.22 18.75 -13.54
C THR A 155 8.51 20.24 -13.68
N GLY A 156 8.67 20.98 -12.57
CA GLY A 156 8.98 22.40 -12.57
C GLY A 156 7.80 23.32 -12.89
N LEU A 157 6.57 22.78 -12.95
CA LEU A 157 5.33 23.57 -13.09
C LEU A 157 4.93 24.27 -11.78
N ARG A 158 5.49 23.83 -10.65
CA ARG A 158 5.42 24.51 -9.35
C ARG A 158 6.79 24.47 -8.66
N PRO A 159 7.11 25.46 -7.80
CA PRO A 159 8.31 25.37 -6.96
C PRO A 159 8.20 24.21 -5.96
N PRO A 160 9.31 23.51 -5.64
CA PRO A 160 9.31 22.43 -4.64
C PRO A 160 8.78 22.87 -3.27
N GLY A 161 7.96 22.04 -2.63
CA GLY A 161 7.41 22.31 -1.29
C GLY A 161 6.21 23.27 -1.28
N THR A 162 5.62 23.57 -2.44
CA THR A 162 4.47 24.47 -2.59
C THR A 162 3.16 23.73 -2.84
N ASN A 163 3.11 22.41 -2.66
CA ASN A 163 1.90 21.61 -2.85
C ASN A 163 0.73 22.15 -2.01
N PRO A 164 -0.35 22.67 -2.62
CA PRO A 164 -1.46 23.29 -1.89
C PRO A 164 -2.24 22.30 -1.04
N CYS A 165 -2.14 20.99 -1.32
CA CYS A 165 -2.78 19.94 -0.54
C CYS A 165 -1.96 19.52 0.70
N ALA A 166 -0.73 19.98 0.84
CA ALA A 166 0.14 19.60 1.95
C ALA A 166 -0.46 20.09 3.29
N GLY A 167 -0.41 19.25 4.32
CA GLY A 167 -0.91 19.57 5.66
C GLY A 167 -2.44 19.53 5.81
N MET A 168 -3.20 19.30 4.74
CA MET A 168 -4.66 19.21 4.84
C MET A 168 -5.12 17.99 5.64
N ARG A 169 -6.00 18.23 6.61
CA ARG A 169 -6.59 17.16 7.43
C ARG A 169 -7.57 16.35 6.59
N ARG A 170 -7.44 15.02 6.68
CA ARG A 170 -8.38 14.08 6.05
C ARG A 170 -9.72 14.15 6.78
N LYS A 171 -10.84 13.98 6.05
CA LYS A 171 -12.16 13.86 6.70
C LYS A 171 -12.17 12.56 7.52
N ALA A 172 -12.48 12.66 8.80
CA ALA A 172 -12.62 11.49 9.65
C ALA A 172 -13.69 10.55 9.07
N SER A 173 -13.38 9.27 8.96
CA SER A 173 -14.36 8.26 8.58
C SER A 173 -14.89 7.56 9.82
N GLY A 174 -16.18 7.72 10.12
CA GLY A 174 -16.88 6.95 11.16
C GLY A 174 -17.16 5.51 10.74
N PHE A 175 -16.15 4.79 10.24
CA PHE A 175 -16.34 3.42 9.79
C PHE A 175 -16.48 2.49 10.99
N THR A 176 -17.71 2.01 11.21
CA THR A 176 -17.98 0.88 12.11
C THR A 176 -18.20 -0.36 11.26
N ALA A 177 -17.39 -1.40 11.46
CA ALA A 177 -17.58 -2.66 10.76
C ALA A 177 -18.87 -3.33 11.25
N THR A 178 -19.84 -3.52 10.36
CA THR A 178 -20.98 -4.41 10.65
C THR A 178 -20.46 -5.84 10.73
N VAL A 179 -20.88 -6.60 11.73
CA VAL A 179 -20.41 -7.98 11.96
C VAL A 179 -21.61 -8.92 12.02
N LEU A 180 -21.48 -10.07 11.37
CA LEU A 180 -22.41 -11.19 11.49
C LEU A 180 -22.23 -11.81 12.87
N ARG A 181 -23.31 -11.82 13.66
CA ARG A 181 -23.30 -12.37 15.02
C ARG A 181 -23.24 -13.90 14.98
N ALA A 182 -22.67 -14.50 16.03
CA ALA A 182 -22.58 -15.96 16.20
C ALA A 182 -23.91 -16.69 15.89
N LYS A 183 -25.02 -16.17 16.44
CA LYS A 183 -26.38 -16.73 16.23
C LYS A 183 -26.87 -16.72 14.79
N ASP A 184 -26.36 -15.80 13.97
CA ASP A 184 -26.81 -15.60 12.59
C ASP A 184 -26.05 -16.50 11.58
N TYR A 185 -24.91 -17.10 11.97
CA TYR A 185 -24.17 -18.04 11.11
C TYR A 185 -24.97 -19.31 10.79
N ALA A 186 -25.71 -19.85 11.75
CA ALA A 186 -26.55 -21.03 11.52
C ALA A 186 -27.67 -20.73 10.50
N ARG A 187 -28.23 -19.51 10.55
CA ARG A 187 -29.25 -19.04 9.60
C ARG A 187 -28.65 -18.84 8.21
N LEU A 188 -27.45 -18.26 8.13
CA LEU A 188 -26.70 -18.14 6.89
C LEU A 188 -26.40 -19.51 6.28
N GLY A 189 -25.96 -20.49 7.09
CA GLY A 189 -25.71 -21.86 6.65
C GLY A 189 -26.94 -22.47 5.96
N ARG A 190 -28.10 -22.46 6.64
CA ARG A 190 -29.36 -22.96 6.07
C ARG A 190 -29.78 -22.24 4.79
N ALA A 191 -29.63 -20.92 4.73
CA ALA A 191 -29.98 -20.15 3.53
C ALA A 191 -29.08 -20.47 2.32
N LEU A 192 -27.82 -20.84 2.57
CA LEU A 192 -26.89 -21.31 1.55
C LEU A 192 -27.22 -22.75 1.11
N ASP A 193 -27.55 -23.63 2.06
CA ASP A 193 -27.93 -25.03 1.77
C ASP A 193 -29.20 -25.10 0.92
N ALA A 194 -30.21 -24.28 1.24
CA ALA A 194 -31.45 -24.17 0.45
C ALA A 194 -31.24 -23.69 -1.00
N ARG A 195 -30.03 -23.21 -1.34
CA ARG A 195 -29.66 -22.70 -2.66
C ARG A 195 -28.49 -23.48 -3.27
N ALA A 196 -28.05 -24.55 -2.63
CA ALA A 196 -26.93 -25.36 -3.09
C ALA A 196 -27.23 -25.97 -4.48
N ASP A 197 -28.48 -26.36 -4.75
CA ASP A 197 -28.85 -26.96 -6.02
C ASP A 197 -29.02 -25.93 -7.16
N THR A 198 -29.49 -24.72 -6.83
CA THR A 198 -29.77 -23.67 -7.83
C THR A 198 -28.58 -22.77 -8.12
N ALA A 199 -27.67 -22.60 -7.16
CA ALA A 199 -26.52 -21.72 -7.27
C ALA A 199 -25.26 -22.29 -6.56
N PRO A 200 -24.84 -23.53 -6.85
CA PRO A 200 -23.83 -24.28 -6.07
C PRO A 200 -22.52 -23.53 -5.90
N MET A 201 -22.02 -22.93 -6.98
CA MET A 201 -20.72 -22.25 -6.97
C MET A 201 -20.75 -20.91 -6.24
N LEU A 202 -21.89 -20.20 -6.31
CA LEU A 202 -22.07 -18.94 -5.59
C LEU A 202 -22.26 -19.19 -4.09
N THR A 203 -23.00 -20.22 -3.69
CA THR A 203 -23.18 -20.58 -2.28
C THR A 203 -21.88 -21.10 -1.67
N ALA A 204 -21.13 -21.94 -2.40
CA ALA A 204 -19.78 -22.37 -2.01
C ALA A 204 -18.84 -21.18 -1.85
N LEU A 205 -18.85 -20.21 -2.77
CA LEU A 205 -18.03 -19.01 -2.67
C LEU A 205 -18.36 -18.16 -1.43
N ILE A 206 -19.64 -17.97 -1.09
CA ILE A 206 -20.02 -17.22 0.13
C ILE A 206 -19.56 -17.97 1.38
N ARG A 207 -19.73 -19.31 1.42
CA ARG A 207 -19.24 -20.14 2.53
C ARG A 207 -17.72 -20.05 2.67
N PHE A 208 -16.99 -20.12 1.57
CA PHE A 208 -15.53 -19.97 1.55
C PHE A 208 -15.08 -18.60 2.08
N LEU A 209 -15.78 -17.51 1.70
CA LEU A 209 -15.49 -16.17 2.22
C LEU A 209 -15.70 -16.07 3.73
N ALA A 210 -16.77 -16.67 4.25
CA ALA A 210 -17.05 -16.70 5.69
C ALA A 210 -15.99 -17.51 6.47
N LEU A 211 -15.51 -18.64 5.91
CA LEU A 211 -14.55 -19.52 6.56
C LEU A 211 -13.11 -19.02 6.54
N THR A 212 -12.74 -18.17 5.58
CA THR A 212 -11.34 -17.77 5.35
C THR A 212 -11.06 -16.29 5.58
N GLY A 213 -12.10 -15.43 5.55
CA GLY A 213 -11.94 -13.98 5.61
C GLY A 213 -11.12 -13.39 4.45
N CYS A 214 -10.89 -14.14 3.37
CA CYS A 214 -10.15 -13.63 2.21
C CYS A 214 -10.95 -12.55 1.47
N ARG A 215 -10.29 -11.76 0.62
CA ARG A 215 -11.01 -10.72 -0.12
C ARG A 215 -11.87 -11.36 -1.20
N ARG A 216 -13.07 -10.79 -1.43
CA ARG A 216 -13.96 -11.20 -2.53
C ARG A 216 -13.24 -11.40 -3.87
N GLY A 217 -12.38 -10.45 -4.26
CA GLY A 217 -11.63 -10.54 -5.51
C GLY A 217 -10.54 -11.60 -5.53
N GLU A 218 -9.99 -11.95 -4.35
CA GLU A 218 -9.01 -13.04 -4.20
C GLU A 218 -9.72 -14.40 -4.37
N ALA A 219 -10.88 -14.56 -3.74
CA ALA A 219 -11.69 -15.77 -3.88
C ALA A 219 -12.21 -15.97 -5.32
N LEU A 220 -12.71 -14.91 -5.97
CA LEU A 220 -13.18 -14.97 -7.37
C LEU A 220 -12.09 -15.34 -8.39
N ALA A 221 -10.82 -15.04 -8.07
CA ALA A 221 -9.69 -15.31 -8.96
C ALA A 221 -8.90 -16.57 -8.55
N LEU A 222 -9.37 -17.30 -7.53
CA LEU A 222 -8.66 -18.44 -6.96
C LEU A 222 -8.57 -19.59 -7.98
N ARG A 223 -7.37 -20.16 -8.13
CA ARG A 223 -7.07 -21.30 -9.01
C ARG A 223 -6.68 -22.54 -8.20
N TRP A 224 -6.95 -23.72 -8.74
CA TRP A 224 -6.58 -24.99 -8.10
C TRP A 224 -5.08 -25.12 -7.91
N ASP A 225 -4.27 -24.76 -8.91
CA ASP A 225 -2.80 -24.84 -8.86
C ASP A 225 -2.16 -23.91 -7.82
N TRP A 226 -2.94 -22.96 -7.28
CA TRP A 226 -2.47 -22.09 -6.20
C TRP A 226 -2.63 -22.73 -4.82
N ILE A 227 -3.38 -23.82 -4.71
CA ILE A 227 -3.65 -24.50 -3.45
C ILE A 227 -2.55 -25.55 -3.20
N ASP A 228 -1.77 -25.31 -2.14
CA ASP A 228 -0.68 -26.16 -1.67
C ASP A 228 -0.99 -26.59 -0.23
N GLY A 229 -1.61 -27.77 -0.09
CA GLY A 229 -2.02 -28.34 1.19
C GLY A 229 -2.98 -27.40 1.95
N THR A 230 -2.51 -26.81 3.04
CA THR A 230 -3.30 -25.95 3.94
C THR A 230 -3.24 -24.46 3.59
N ARG A 231 -2.74 -24.10 2.40
CA ARG A 231 -2.66 -22.70 1.97
C ARG A 231 -2.99 -22.53 0.48
N ALA A 232 -3.55 -21.38 0.12
CA ALA A 232 -3.59 -20.90 -1.25
C ALA A 232 -2.61 -19.75 -1.44
N ALA A 233 -1.62 -19.91 -2.33
CA ALA A 233 -0.61 -18.91 -2.65
C ALA A 233 -1.09 -18.00 -3.80
N LEU A 234 -1.42 -16.75 -3.47
CA LEU A 234 -1.92 -15.77 -4.43
C LEU A 234 -0.76 -14.94 -5.02
N PRO A 235 -0.43 -15.07 -6.31
CA PRO A 235 0.71 -14.39 -6.91
C PRO A 235 0.46 -12.89 -7.16
N ASP A 236 -0.77 -12.48 -7.47
CA ASP A 236 -1.11 -11.08 -7.79
C ASP A 236 -2.23 -10.49 -6.90
N ALA A 237 -2.05 -10.52 -5.58
CA ALA A 237 -2.99 -9.84 -4.69
C ALA A 237 -2.74 -8.33 -4.60
N LYS A 238 -3.77 -7.58 -4.18
CA LYS A 238 -3.78 -6.10 -4.06
C LYS A 238 -2.62 -5.54 -3.21
N ALA A 239 -1.97 -6.36 -2.37
CA ALA A 239 -0.88 -6.01 -1.48
C ALA A 239 0.42 -6.82 -1.74
N GLY A 240 0.58 -7.39 -2.94
CA GLY A 240 1.70 -8.28 -3.28
C GLY A 240 1.39 -9.77 -3.04
N PRO A 241 2.37 -10.68 -3.22
CA PRO A 241 2.20 -12.11 -2.99
C PRO A 241 1.73 -12.38 -1.56
N ARG A 242 0.62 -13.11 -1.41
CA ARG A 242 0.03 -13.41 -0.10
C ARG A 242 -0.50 -14.84 -0.08
N SER A 243 -0.73 -15.36 1.13
CA SER A 243 -1.39 -16.65 1.30
C SER A 243 -2.76 -16.50 1.96
N ILE A 244 -3.72 -17.32 1.53
CA ILE A 244 -4.92 -17.61 2.31
C ILE A 244 -4.64 -18.91 3.04
N TRP A 245 -4.78 -18.92 4.36
CA TRP A 245 -4.66 -20.14 5.16
C TRP A 245 -6.01 -20.85 5.19
N LEU A 246 -6.00 -22.15 4.90
CA LEU A 246 -7.18 -22.99 4.73
C LEU A 246 -7.28 -23.94 5.93
N GLY A 247 -8.23 -23.66 6.83
CA GLY A 247 -8.60 -24.60 7.88
C GLY A 247 -9.37 -25.80 7.31
N THR A 248 -9.50 -26.86 8.11
CA THR A 248 -10.19 -28.10 7.72
C THR A 248 -11.56 -27.86 7.08
N PRO A 249 -12.46 -27.00 7.63
CA PRO A 249 -13.77 -26.77 7.01
C PRO A 249 -13.69 -26.15 5.60
N ALA A 250 -12.67 -25.32 5.33
CA ALA A 250 -12.46 -24.76 4.01
C ALA A 250 -11.92 -25.81 3.04
N LEU A 251 -11.05 -26.71 3.51
CA LEU A 251 -10.53 -27.82 2.72
C LEU A 251 -11.61 -28.84 2.38
N GLU A 252 -12.50 -29.17 3.33
CA GLU A 252 -13.65 -30.04 3.12
C GLU A 252 -14.60 -29.45 2.07
N LEU A 253 -14.90 -28.15 2.18
CA LEU A 253 -15.68 -27.43 1.17
C LEU A 253 -15.02 -27.50 -0.21
N LEU A 254 -13.71 -27.28 -0.30
CA LEU A 254 -12.99 -27.35 -1.58
C LEU A 254 -12.98 -28.78 -2.14
N ALA A 255 -12.86 -29.79 -1.29
CA ALA A 255 -12.89 -31.19 -1.69
C ALA A 255 -14.26 -31.63 -2.23
N SER A 256 -15.35 -30.98 -1.80
CA SER A 256 -16.69 -31.26 -2.32
C SER A 256 -17.00 -30.61 -3.68
N LEU A 257 -16.12 -29.77 -4.22
CA LEU A 257 -16.33 -29.10 -5.50
C LEU A 257 -15.82 -29.95 -6.67
N HIS A 258 -16.60 -30.01 -7.74
CA HIS A 258 -16.16 -30.63 -9.00
C HIS A 258 -15.17 -29.72 -9.72
N ARG A 259 -14.04 -30.28 -10.14
CA ARG A 259 -12.98 -29.55 -10.85
C ARG A 259 -13.26 -29.60 -12.36
N THR A 260 -13.92 -28.56 -12.88
CA THR A 260 -14.19 -28.44 -14.32
C THR A 260 -13.22 -27.49 -15.04
N SER A 261 -12.61 -26.57 -14.29
CA SER A 261 -11.74 -25.51 -14.80
C SER A 261 -10.50 -25.35 -13.90
N ASP A 262 -9.50 -24.60 -14.37
CA ASP A 262 -8.38 -24.12 -13.55
C ASP A 262 -8.85 -23.28 -12.36
N LEU A 263 -10.00 -22.61 -12.49
CA LEU A 263 -10.60 -21.79 -11.44
C LEU A 263 -11.33 -22.66 -10.42
N VAL A 264 -11.21 -22.29 -9.14
CA VAL A 264 -11.92 -22.97 -8.04
C VAL A 264 -13.42 -22.67 -8.08
N PHE A 265 -13.77 -21.40 -8.32
CA PHE A 265 -15.15 -20.95 -8.37
C PHE A 265 -15.47 -20.44 -9.78
N CYS A 266 -16.09 -21.30 -10.59
CA CYS A 266 -16.47 -21.00 -11.96
C CYS A 266 -17.85 -21.55 -12.30
N GLU A 267 -18.47 -21.05 -13.37
CA GLU A 267 -19.70 -21.58 -13.93
C GLU A 267 -19.52 -21.71 -15.44
N ASN A 268 -19.70 -22.92 -15.99
CA ASN A 268 -19.40 -23.25 -17.39
C ASN A 268 -17.98 -22.82 -17.80
N ASP A 269 -16.99 -23.15 -16.96
CA ASP A 269 -15.56 -22.82 -17.09
C ASP A 269 -15.23 -21.33 -17.21
N LYS A 270 -16.20 -20.47 -16.89
CA LYS A 270 -16.03 -19.01 -16.86
C LYS A 270 -15.99 -18.51 -15.41
N PRO A 271 -15.22 -17.45 -15.13
CA PRO A 271 -15.21 -16.83 -13.82
C PRO A 271 -16.62 -16.40 -13.39
N LEU A 272 -16.97 -16.63 -12.12
CA LEU A 272 -18.23 -16.16 -11.57
C LEU A 272 -18.34 -14.64 -11.69
N ARG A 273 -19.52 -14.17 -12.11
CA ARG A 273 -19.80 -12.73 -12.22
C ARG A 273 -19.95 -12.15 -10.83
N ALA A 274 -19.17 -11.11 -10.51
CA ALA A 274 -19.30 -10.40 -9.24
C ALA A 274 -20.72 -9.84 -9.03
N SER A 275 -21.43 -9.45 -10.09
CA SER A 275 -22.81 -8.99 -10.02
C SER A 275 -23.81 -10.11 -9.64
N ALA A 276 -23.58 -11.35 -10.05
CA ALA A 276 -24.40 -12.49 -9.65
C ALA A 276 -24.22 -12.82 -8.17
N LEU A 277 -22.97 -12.79 -7.69
CA LEU A 277 -22.65 -12.92 -6.28
C LEU A 277 -23.29 -11.80 -5.43
N ASP A 278 -23.19 -10.54 -5.91
CA ASP A 278 -23.80 -9.40 -5.22
C ASP A 278 -25.35 -9.49 -5.24
N LYS A 279 -25.95 -10.09 -6.27
CA LYS A 279 -27.39 -10.37 -6.34
C LYS A 279 -27.81 -11.40 -5.31
N LEU A 280 -27.17 -12.57 -5.31
CA LEU A 280 -27.48 -13.66 -4.38
C LEU A 280 -27.31 -13.22 -2.92
N TRP A 281 -26.21 -12.50 -2.63
CA TRP A 281 -25.98 -11.97 -1.29
C TRP A 281 -27.09 -11.01 -0.85
N ARG A 282 -27.59 -10.16 -1.74
CA ARG A 282 -28.70 -9.24 -1.43
C ARG A 282 -29.97 -10.00 -1.09
N GLU A 283 -30.29 -11.06 -1.82
CA GLU A 283 -31.46 -11.91 -1.56
C GLU A 283 -31.36 -12.58 -0.18
N ILE A 284 -30.22 -13.21 0.12
CA ILE A 284 -29.95 -13.84 1.43
C ILE A 284 -30.01 -12.78 2.55
N ARG A 285 -29.40 -11.62 2.35
CA ARG A 285 -29.38 -10.52 3.33
C ARG A 285 -30.79 -10.03 3.65
N THR A 286 -31.66 -9.91 2.63
CA THR A 286 -33.06 -9.50 2.79
C THR A 286 -33.86 -10.59 3.51
N GLU A 287 -33.77 -11.85 3.08
CA GLU A 287 -34.43 -13.00 3.72
C GLU A 287 -34.09 -13.08 5.22
N LEU A 288 -32.80 -12.94 5.54
CA LEU A 288 -32.30 -13.07 6.89
C LEU A 288 -32.42 -11.78 7.72
N ARG A 289 -32.93 -10.69 7.14
CA ARG A 289 -33.08 -9.36 7.78
C ARG A 289 -31.76 -8.87 8.39
N LEU A 290 -30.66 -9.00 7.64
CA LEU A 290 -29.30 -8.66 8.11
C LEU A 290 -28.94 -7.16 7.92
N GLY A 291 -29.91 -6.30 7.61
CA GLY A 291 -29.70 -4.86 7.43
C GLY A 291 -28.65 -4.58 6.35
N ASP A 292 -27.73 -3.65 6.62
CA ASP A 292 -26.69 -3.20 5.67
C ASP A 292 -25.41 -4.03 5.64
N LEU A 293 -25.45 -5.26 6.13
CA LEU A 293 -24.33 -6.21 6.08
C LEU A 293 -23.93 -6.53 4.64
N ARG A 294 -22.80 -5.99 4.18
CA ARG A 294 -22.23 -6.23 2.85
C ARG A 294 -21.46 -7.54 2.84
N LEU A 295 -21.23 -8.11 1.67
CA LEU A 295 -20.47 -9.36 1.57
C LEU A 295 -19.04 -9.22 2.12
N HIS A 296 -18.42 -8.04 1.98
CA HIS A 296 -17.11 -7.77 2.58
C HIS A 296 -17.13 -7.80 4.11
N ASP A 297 -18.30 -7.55 4.73
CA ASP A 297 -18.44 -7.55 6.18
C ASP A 297 -18.33 -8.98 6.75
N LEU A 298 -18.44 -10.04 5.93
CA LEU A 298 -18.05 -11.40 6.32
C LEU A 298 -16.57 -11.51 6.70
N ARG A 299 -15.69 -10.76 6.04
CA ARG A 299 -14.27 -10.69 6.42
C ARG A 299 -14.09 -10.00 7.77
N HIS A 300 -14.85 -8.93 8.02
CA HIS A 300 -14.84 -8.30 9.34
C HIS A 300 -15.39 -9.25 10.41
N SER A 301 -16.40 -10.04 10.06
CA SER A 301 -16.99 -11.05 10.94
C SER A 301 -16.01 -12.18 11.26
N PHE A 302 -15.23 -12.65 10.27
CA PHE A 302 -14.13 -13.58 10.49
C PHE A 302 -13.09 -13.02 11.46
N ALA A 303 -12.69 -11.75 11.26
CA ALA A 303 -11.73 -11.08 12.13
C ALA A 303 -12.23 -11.00 13.58
N THR A 304 -13.47 -10.53 13.78
CA THR A 304 -14.12 -10.46 15.08
C THR A 304 -14.23 -11.83 15.72
N THR A 305 -14.62 -12.86 14.97
CA THR A 305 -14.74 -14.23 15.49
C THR A 305 -13.39 -14.77 15.96
N ALA A 306 -12.32 -14.52 15.22
CA ALA A 306 -10.97 -14.95 15.61
C ALA A 306 -10.49 -14.24 16.88
N VAL A 307 -10.69 -12.91 17.00
CA VAL A 307 -10.35 -12.15 18.21
C VAL A 307 -11.17 -12.64 19.41
N SER A 308 -12.48 -12.85 19.24
CA SER A 308 -13.33 -13.39 20.31
C SER A 308 -12.99 -14.83 20.70
N ALA A 309 -12.38 -15.60 19.80
CA ALA A 309 -11.83 -16.93 20.10
C ALA A 309 -10.48 -16.87 20.84
N GLY A 310 -9.94 -15.67 21.10
CA GLY A 310 -8.68 -15.47 21.84
C GLY A 310 -7.44 -15.45 20.96
N GLU A 311 -7.58 -15.40 19.62
CA GLU A 311 -6.43 -15.34 18.72
C GLU A 311 -5.68 -14.00 18.85
N PRO A 312 -4.33 -14.01 18.94
CA PRO A 312 -3.56 -12.78 19.00
C PRO A 312 -3.80 -11.90 17.76
N LEU A 313 -3.89 -10.58 17.94
CA LEU A 313 -4.14 -9.63 16.84
C LEU A 313 -3.13 -9.77 15.70
N ARG A 314 -1.89 -10.13 15.99
CA ARG A 314 -0.86 -10.41 14.99
C ARG A 314 -1.20 -11.63 14.13
N THR A 315 -1.75 -12.68 14.73
CA THR A 315 -2.21 -13.89 14.04
C THR A 315 -3.40 -13.55 13.15
N VAL A 316 -4.40 -12.82 13.68
CA VAL A 316 -5.56 -12.37 12.92
C VAL A 316 -5.15 -11.50 11.73
N GLY A 317 -4.22 -10.55 11.94
CA GLY A 317 -3.64 -9.74 10.88
C GLY A 317 -2.92 -10.56 9.81
N GLY A 318 -2.22 -11.62 10.22
CA GLY A 318 -1.59 -12.60 9.32
C GLY A 318 -2.59 -13.39 8.48
N LEU A 319 -3.65 -13.92 9.09
CA LEU A 319 -4.73 -14.63 8.40
C LEU A 319 -5.44 -13.73 7.37
N LEU A 320 -5.70 -12.48 7.75
CA LEU A 320 -6.30 -11.48 6.88
C LEU A 320 -5.29 -10.85 5.92
N GLY A 321 -3.99 -11.12 6.05
CA GLY A 321 -2.90 -10.50 5.31
C GLY A 321 -3.01 -8.98 5.27
N HIS A 322 -3.11 -8.36 6.44
CA HIS A 322 -2.94 -6.93 6.61
C HIS A 322 -1.44 -6.63 6.62
N SER A 323 -0.99 -5.75 5.71
CA SER A 323 0.39 -5.26 5.68
C SER A 323 0.70 -4.29 6.82
N ASP A 324 -0.35 -3.69 7.38
CA ASP A 324 -0.29 -2.75 8.50
C ASP A 324 -1.19 -3.25 9.62
N LEU A 325 -0.62 -3.38 10.82
CA LEU A 325 -1.34 -3.83 12.01
C LEU A 325 -2.36 -2.81 12.51
N ALA A 326 -2.22 -1.52 12.16
CA ALA A 326 -3.21 -0.47 12.48
C ALA A 326 -4.61 -0.79 11.95
N ILE A 327 -4.70 -1.57 10.86
CA ILE A 327 -5.99 -2.05 10.32
C ILE A 327 -6.64 -3.06 11.28
N THR A 328 -5.84 -3.84 11.99
CA THR A 328 -6.28 -4.88 12.93
C THR A 328 -6.52 -4.31 14.33
N GLU A 329 -5.91 -3.16 14.65
CA GLU A 329 -6.19 -2.41 15.88
C GLU A 329 -7.65 -1.97 15.99
N GLY A 330 -8.37 -1.85 14.87
CA GLY A 330 -9.82 -1.61 14.89
C GLY A 330 -10.64 -2.67 15.63
N TYR A 331 -10.05 -3.83 15.96
CA TYR A 331 -10.68 -4.92 16.70
C TYR A 331 -10.25 -5.02 18.17
N THR A 332 -9.41 -4.11 18.67
CA THR A 332 -8.87 -4.15 20.06
C THR A 332 -9.97 -4.14 21.12
N HIS A 333 -11.02 -3.35 20.93
CA HIS A 333 -12.18 -3.27 21.84
C HIS A 333 -12.90 -4.62 22.05
N LEU A 334 -12.76 -5.57 21.11
CA LEU A 334 -13.32 -6.92 21.24
C LEU A 334 -12.44 -7.84 22.08
N ALA A 335 -11.20 -7.43 22.34
CA ALA A 335 -10.28 -8.15 23.19
C ALA A 335 -10.43 -7.77 24.67
N ASP A 336 -11.20 -6.74 25.04
CA ASP A 336 -11.27 -6.25 26.44
C ASP A 336 -11.64 -7.35 27.44
N ASP A 337 -12.64 -8.18 27.10
CA ASP A 337 -13.03 -9.32 27.94
C ASP A 337 -11.98 -10.45 27.95
N THR A 338 -11.21 -10.57 26.87
CA THR A 338 -10.07 -11.51 26.77
C THR A 338 -8.90 -11.01 27.61
N LEU A 339 -8.61 -9.71 27.58
CA LEU A 339 -7.59 -9.04 28.38
C LEU A 339 -7.93 -9.14 29.87
N ARG A 340 -9.19 -8.95 30.24
CA ARG A 340 -9.67 -9.15 31.61
C ARG A 340 -9.47 -10.58 32.09
N LYS A 341 -9.84 -11.59 31.28
CA LYS A 341 -9.60 -13.02 31.60
C LYS A 341 -8.11 -13.36 31.70
N ALA A 342 -7.29 -12.78 30.84
CA ALA A 342 -5.83 -12.96 30.89
C ALA A 342 -5.24 -12.34 32.15
N ALA A 343 -5.65 -11.12 32.50
CA ALA A 343 -5.24 -10.44 33.72
C ALA A 343 -5.63 -11.24 34.97
N GLU A 344 -6.86 -11.77 35.02
CA GLU A 344 -7.33 -12.64 36.10
C GLU A 344 -6.48 -13.91 36.21
N SER A 345 -6.24 -14.60 35.09
CA SER A 345 -5.44 -15.83 35.07
C SER A 345 -4.00 -15.59 35.52
N VAL A 346 -3.37 -14.49 35.08
CA VAL A 346 -2.01 -14.12 35.48
C VAL A 346 -1.97 -13.72 36.95
N GLY A 347 -2.93 -12.91 37.39
CA GLY A 347 -3.06 -12.48 38.79
C GLY A 347 -3.23 -13.65 39.74
N ALA A 348 -4.13 -14.59 39.43
CA ALA A 348 -4.34 -15.79 40.23
C ALA A 348 -3.08 -16.67 40.31
N PHE A 349 -2.32 -16.79 39.21
CA PHE A 349 -1.06 -17.52 39.20
C PHE A 349 0.02 -16.84 40.07
N LEU A 350 0.21 -15.53 39.90
CA LEU A 350 1.20 -14.77 40.65
C LEU A 350 0.85 -14.73 42.14
N SER A 351 -0.41 -14.52 42.51
CA SER A 351 -0.86 -14.53 43.92
C SER A 351 -0.55 -15.87 44.59
N ALA A 352 -0.88 -16.99 43.93
CA ALA A 352 -0.60 -18.32 44.47
C ALA A 352 0.90 -18.57 44.64
N THR A 353 1.72 -18.11 43.68
CA THR A 353 3.18 -18.24 43.73
C THR A 353 3.79 -17.39 44.83
N LEU A 354 3.30 -16.16 45.03
CA LEU A 354 3.75 -15.26 46.10
C LEU A 354 3.37 -15.79 47.49
N GLU A 355 2.27 -16.51 47.61
CA GLU A 355 1.86 -17.21 48.85
C GLU A 355 2.65 -18.51 49.11
N GLY A 356 3.67 -18.82 48.31
CA GLY A 356 4.51 -20.01 48.48
C GLY A 356 3.82 -21.33 48.12
N LYS A 357 2.66 -21.29 47.44
CA LYS A 357 1.95 -22.48 46.97
C LYS A 357 2.49 -22.84 45.59
N GLU A 358 3.23 -23.94 45.46
CA GLU A 358 3.66 -24.45 44.15
C GLU A 358 2.44 -24.82 43.30
N ARG A 359 2.19 -24.01 42.27
CA ARG A 359 1.34 -24.41 41.14
C ARG A 359 2.20 -24.44 39.89
N THR A 360 2.28 -25.58 39.23
CA THR A 360 2.78 -25.65 37.86
C THR A 360 1.87 -24.81 36.97
N VAL A 361 2.41 -23.79 36.29
CA VAL A 361 1.71 -23.08 35.21
C VAL A 361 1.23 -24.12 34.22
N ALA A 362 -0.09 -24.27 34.05
CA ALA A 362 -0.59 -24.92 32.85
C ALA A 362 -0.20 -24.01 31.68
N PRO A 363 0.69 -24.44 30.75
CA PRO A 363 1.05 -23.61 29.62
C PRO A 363 -0.23 -23.23 28.85
N PRO A 364 -0.27 -22.06 28.19
CA PRO A 364 -1.39 -21.72 27.32
C PRO A 364 -1.64 -22.91 26.39
N ALA A 365 -2.90 -23.32 26.29
CA ALA A 365 -3.30 -24.52 25.57
C ALA A 365 -2.57 -24.58 24.23
N LYS A 366 -1.64 -25.55 24.09
CA LYS A 366 -0.97 -25.77 22.81
C LYS A 366 -2.07 -26.03 21.77
N PRO A 367 -1.98 -25.46 20.55
CA PRO A 367 -2.88 -25.86 19.48
C PRO A 367 -2.82 -27.38 19.36
N ALA A 368 -4.00 -28.00 19.26
CA ALA A 368 -4.19 -29.44 19.31
C ALA A 368 -3.07 -30.16 18.53
N ALA A 369 -2.28 -30.95 19.26
CA ALA A 369 -1.19 -31.72 18.71
C ALA A 369 -1.74 -32.60 17.59
N ALA A 370 -1.33 -32.32 16.35
CA ALA A 370 -1.47 -33.25 15.24
C ALA A 370 -0.92 -34.59 15.72
N GLN A 371 -1.79 -35.61 15.67
CA GLN A 371 -1.45 -36.99 16.01
C GLN A 371 -0.09 -37.34 15.42
N ARG A 372 0.78 -37.80 16.31
CA ARG A 372 2.11 -38.32 16.05
C ARG A 372 2.01 -39.47 15.04
N ARG A 373 2.00 -39.13 13.74
CA ARG A 373 2.24 -40.09 12.67
C ARG A 373 3.66 -40.60 12.85
N GLN A 374 3.77 -41.93 12.86
CA GLN A 374 5.00 -42.68 13.02
C GLN A 374 6.08 -42.11 12.10
N ARG A 375 7.26 -41.85 12.69
CA ARG A 375 8.47 -41.49 11.96
C ARG A 375 8.78 -42.60 10.95
N ALA A 376 8.70 -42.29 9.67
CA ALA A 376 9.38 -43.07 8.63
C ALA A 376 10.90 -43.03 8.89
N PRO A 377 11.67 -44.06 8.44
CA PRO A 377 13.10 -44.14 8.72
C PRO A 377 13.83 -42.97 8.07
N GLN A 378 14.78 -42.37 8.79
CA GLN A 378 15.66 -41.35 8.22
C GLN A 378 16.54 -41.97 7.12
N PRO A 379 16.69 -41.35 5.94
CA PRO A 379 17.82 -41.65 5.10
C PRO A 379 19.05 -40.90 5.62
N SER A 380 20.17 -41.61 5.49
CA SER A 380 21.53 -41.30 5.92
C SER A 380 22.08 -39.95 5.45
N ALA A 381 23.11 -39.51 6.17
CA ALA A 381 23.90 -38.30 5.98
C ALA A 381 24.23 -37.98 4.51
N GLY A 382 23.95 -36.75 4.07
CA GLY A 382 24.42 -36.24 2.77
C GLY A 382 23.63 -35.11 2.10
N SER A 383 22.53 -34.63 2.66
CA SER A 383 21.69 -33.60 2.03
C SER A 383 21.90 -32.20 2.61
N THR A 384 22.15 -31.22 1.74
CA THR A 384 22.13 -29.80 2.12
C THR A 384 20.69 -29.36 2.41
N ARG A 385 20.50 -28.28 3.20
CA ARG A 385 19.20 -27.80 3.71
C ARG A 385 18.17 -27.39 2.62
N THR A 386 18.55 -27.49 1.35
CA THR A 386 17.73 -27.36 0.13
C THR A 386 17.24 -28.70 -0.43
N GLY A 387 17.51 -29.83 0.22
CA GLY A 387 17.15 -31.17 -0.25
C GLY A 387 18.04 -31.73 -1.36
N MET A 388 19.00 -30.94 -1.87
CA MET A 388 19.90 -31.34 -2.96
C MET A 388 21.13 -32.11 -2.44
N PRO A 389 21.48 -33.26 -3.06
CA PRO A 389 22.71 -33.99 -2.76
C PRO A 389 23.95 -33.12 -2.97
N ALA A 390 24.82 -33.03 -1.96
CA ALA A 390 26.03 -32.20 -2.04
C ALA A 390 26.96 -32.59 -3.21
N ALA A 391 26.98 -33.87 -3.58
CA ALA A 391 27.75 -34.40 -4.70
C ALA A 391 27.35 -33.78 -6.06
N LEU A 392 26.06 -33.48 -6.28
CA LEU A 392 25.58 -32.89 -7.54
C LEU A 392 26.00 -31.42 -7.68
N VAL A 393 25.98 -30.67 -6.57
CA VAL A 393 26.42 -29.26 -6.54
C VAL A 393 27.93 -29.17 -6.74
N GLN A 394 28.71 -30.06 -6.11
CA GLN A 394 30.16 -30.13 -6.29
C GLN A 394 30.56 -30.64 -7.67
N GLY A 395 29.81 -31.58 -8.25
CA GLY A 395 29.99 -32.10 -9.60
C GLY A 395 29.81 -31.02 -10.68
N PHE A 396 28.87 -30.08 -10.48
CA PHE A 396 28.65 -28.99 -11.44
C PHE A 396 29.87 -28.08 -11.59
N ALA A 397 30.54 -27.75 -10.47
CA ALA A 397 31.76 -26.92 -10.50
C ALA A 397 32.93 -27.58 -11.25
N ARG A 398 32.88 -28.91 -11.46
CA ARG A 398 33.88 -29.68 -12.22
C ARG A 398 33.41 -30.04 -13.63
N SER A 399 32.15 -29.73 -13.96
CA SER A 399 31.56 -30.02 -15.26
C SER A 399 31.85 -28.90 -16.25
N ARG A 400 31.98 -29.25 -17.53
CA ARG A 400 32.01 -28.28 -18.64
C ARG A 400 30.62 -27.93 -19.16
N LEU A 401 29.57 -28.53 -18.60
CA LEU A 401 28.19 -28.30 -19.02
C LEU A 401 27.65 -26.98 -18.44
N LEU A 402 26.89 -26.25 -19.27
CA LEU A 402 26.12 -25.10 -18.79
C LEU A 402 24.98 -25.57 -17.88
N LEU A 403 24.57 -24.71 -16.94
CA LEU A 403 23.59 -25.05 -15.90
C LEU A 403 22.30 -25.71 -16.43
N PRO A 404 21.66 -25.24 -17.53
CA PRO A 404 20.47 -25.90 -18.07
C PRO A 404 20.75 -27.34 -18.56
N ALA A 405 21.88 -27.56 -19.24
CA ALA A 405 22.27 -28.86 -19.77
C ALA A 405 22.67 -29.84 -18.65
N TYR A 406 23.35 -29.34 -17.62
CA TYR A 406 23.68 -30.14 -16.43
C TYR A 406 22.42 -30.52 -15.64
N CYS A 407 21.46 -29.61 -15.49
CA CYS A 407 20.19 -29.91 -14.82
C CYS A 407 19.39 -30.95 -15.60
N ALA A 408 19.32 -30.84 -16.93
CA ALA A 408 18.65 -31.83 -17.78
C ALA A 408 19.30 -33.22 -17.70
N ALA A 409 20.64 -33.31 -17.74
CA ALA A 409 21.37 -34.58 -17.66
C ALA A 409 21.21 -35.32 -16.33
N HIS A 410 20.86 -34.60 -15.26
CA HIS A 410 20.73 -35.13 -13.90
C HIS A 410 19.29 -35.09 -13.36
N GLY A 411 18.29 -34.78 -14.19
CA GLY A 411 16.88 -34.73 -13.78
C GLY A 411 16.57 -33.68 -12.72
N LEU A 412 17.28 -32.55 -12.73
CA LEU A 412 17.20 -31.50 -11.71
C LEU A 412 16.36 -30.32 -12.19
N ASP A 413 15.62 -29.70 -11.27
CA ASP A 413 14.98 -28.40 -11.51
C ASP A 413 16.05 -27.28 -11.56
N PRO A 414 16.17 -26.52 -12.66
CA PRO A 414 17.20 -25.49 -12.81
C PRO A 414 17.11 -24.34 -11.79
N VAL A 415 15.91 -24.02 -11.31
CA VAL A 415 15.67 -22.93 -10.36
C VAL A 415 16.08 -23.36 -8.95
N LEU A 416 15.69 -24.57 -8.54
CA LEU A 416 16.09 -25.15 -7.26
C LEU A 416 17.60 -25.42 -7.21
N PHE A 417 18.18 -25.94 -8.30
CA PHE A 417 19.62 -26.19 -8.39
C PHE A 417 20.43 -24.89 -8.31
N ARG A 418 19.99 -23.83 -9.01
CA ARG A 418 20.61 -22.51 -8.92
C ARG A 418 20.58 -21.94 -7.49
N ARG A 419 19.48 -22.12 -6.75
CA ARG A 419 19.39 -21.69 -5.34
C ARG A 419 20.36 -22.47 -4.44
N ALA A 420 20.51 -23.78 -4.67
CA ALA A 420 21.46 -24.61 -3.95
C ALA A 420 22.92 -24.19 -4.24
N LEU A 421 23.25 -23.90 -5.50
CA LEU A 421 24.58 -23.44 -5.92
C LEU A 421 24.95 -22.09 -5.27
N THR A 422 24.02 -21.11 -5.27
CA THR A 422 24.23 -19.81 -4.62
C THR A 422 24.42 -19.94 -3.11
N ALA A 423 23.67 -20.83 -2.47
CA ALA A 423 23.81 -21.09 -1.03
C ALA A 423 25.18 -21.71 -0.69
N GLU A 424 25.69 -22.60 -1.54
CA GLU A 424 27.00 -23.24 -1.36
C GLU A 424 28.16 -22.27 -1.64
N ASN A 425 28.06 -21.41 -2.65
CA ASN A 425 29.07 -20.38 -2.92
C ASN A 425 29.20 -19.40 -1.75
N LYS A 426 28.06 -18.93 -1.19
CA LYS A 426 28.06 -18.09 0.02
C LYS A 426 28.70 -18.77 1.24
N ARG A 427 28.62 -20.11 1.33
CA ARG A 427 29.29 -20.88 2.40
C ARG A 427 30.80 -20.96 2.17
N ARG A 428 31.25 -21.13 0.93
CA ARG A 428 32.68 -21.15 0.57
C ARG A 428 33.34 -19.80 0.81
N GLU A 429 32.69 -18.70 0.40
CA GLU A 429 33.16 -17.33 0.68
C GLU A 429 33.34 -17.07 2.18
N ARG A 430 32.39 -17.52 3.01
CA ARG A 430 32.47 -17.41 4.48
C ARG A 430 33.56 -18.27 5.12
N ARG A 431 33.99 -19.35 4.45
CA ARG A 431 35.08 -20.23 4.92
C ARG A 431 36.46 -19.79 4.44
N ALA A 432 36.54 -19.05 3.33
CA ALA A 432 37.80 -18.51 2.80
C ALA A 432 38.18 -17.15 3.42
N GLY A 433 37.23 -16.45 4.05
CA GLY A 433 37.46 -15.20 4.80
C GLY A 433 37.69 -15.39 6.31
N LYS A 434 37.94 -16.62 6.75
CA LYS A 434 38.37 -17.03 8.10
C LYS A 434 39.64 -17.83 7.95
#